data_AF-A0A849ALH7-F1
#
_entry.id   AF-A0A849ALH7-F1
#
_cell.length_a   1.000
_cell.length_b   1.000
_cell.length_c   1.000
_cell.angle_alpha   90.00
_cell.angle_beta   90.00
_cell.angle_gamma   90.00
#
_symmetry.space_group_name_H-M   'P 1'
#
loop_
_entity.id
_entity.type
_entity.pdbx_description
1 polymer ?
#
loop_
_entity_poly.entity_id
_entity_poly.type
_entity_poly.pdbx_seq_one_letter_code
_entity_poly.pdbx_strand_id
1 'polypeptide(L)'
;MTADLVPGCYSCDIQAMERIPAREDVVHTDHWRAALAFNSTLPGWLVVVPARHVTSYAELSEEAAAELGGLLHRLSRALEEVTGCVKVYLMQFAEAEGYSHLHVHVVPRAADHPPEAKGPRVFSFLADDEADWFTESDRDALAARIRAALP
;
A
#
# COMPACT_ATOMS: atom_id res chain seq x y z
N MET A 1 -13.00 19.17 5.45
CA MET A 1 -11.92 18.64 4.60
C MET A 1 -12.38 17.35 3.91
N THR A 2 -13.50 17.40 3.18
CA THR A 2 -14.12 16.26 2.47
C THR A 2 -14.31 16.54 0.98
N ALA A 3 -13.88 17.71 0.51
CA ALA A 3 -14.21 18.20 -0.84
C ALA A 3 -13.56 17.39 -1.98
N ASP A 4 -12.61 16.50 -1.66
CA ASP A 4 -11.82 15.76 -2.64
C ASP A 4 -11.97 14.24 -2.52
N LEU A 5 -12.97 13.75 -1.78
CA LEU A 5 -13.28 12.31 -1.71
C LEU A 5 -14.45 11.98 -2.61
N VAL A 6 -14.35 10.85 -3.32
CA VAL A 6 -15.40 10.35 -4.22
C VAL A 6 -16.06 9.12 -3.57
N PRO A 7 -17.36 9.19 -3.22
CA PRO A 7 -18.07 8.04 -2.66
C PRO A 7 -18.07 6.85 -3.63
N GLY A 8 -17.87 5.64 -3.10
CA GLY A 8 -17.80 4.40 -3.89
C GLY A 8 -16.42 4.10 -4.46
N CYS A 9 -15.45 4.98 -4.26
CA CYS A 9 -14.03 4.67 -4.49
C CYS A 9 -13.46 4.03 -3.23
N TYR A 10 -12.92 2.80 -3.33
CA TYR A 10 -12.38 2.05 -2.18
C TYR A 10 -11.50 2.90 -1.26
N SER A 11 -10.45 3.52 -1.80
CA SER A 11 -9.51 4.32 -1.01
C SER A 11 -10.16 5.56 -0.37
N CYS A 12 -11.14 6.17 -1.04
CA CYS A 12 -11.88 7.32 -0.51
C CYS A 12 -12.86 6.92 0.60
N ASP A 13 -13.54 5.80 0.45
CA ASP A 13 -14.47 5.27 1.44
C ASP A 13 -13.72 4.90 2.73
N ILE A 14 -12.53 4.28 2.62
CA ILE A 14 -11.63 4.07 3.76
C ILE A 14 -11.19 5.41 4.38
N GLN A 15 -10.77 6.38 3.56
CA GLN A 15 -10.31 7.70 4.03
C GLN A 15 -11.41 8.48 4.77
N ALA A 16 -12.68 8.25 4.44
CA ALA A 16 -13.83 8.89 5.05
C ALA A 16 -14.27 8.24 6.38
N MET A 17 -13.68 7.10 6.78
CA MET A 17 -14.04 6.43 8.03
C MET A 17 -13.64 7.26 9.25
N GLU A 18 -14.49 7.27 10.28
CA GLU A 18 -14.18 7.91 11.56
C GLU A 18 -12.99 7.23 12.26
N ARG A 19 -12.85 5.91 12.08
CA ARG A 19 -11.76 5.11 12.63
C ARG A 19 -11.25 4.12 11.60
N ILE A 20 -10.12 4.43 11.00
CA ILE A 20 -9.45 3.57 10.02
C ILE A 20 -8.73 2.42 10.77
N PRO A 21 -8.91 1.15 10.37
CA PRO A 21 -8.19 0.02 10.95
C PRO A 21 -6.67 0.10 10.72
N ALA A 22 -5.87 -0.52 11.58
CA ALA A 22 -4.41 -0.44 11.50
C ALA A 22 -3.85 -0.98 10.16
N ARG A 23 -4.42 -2.08 9.62
CA ARG A 23 -4.08 -2.60 8.29
C ARG A 23 -4.33 -1.62 7.15
N GLU A 24 -5.26 -0.69 7.32
CA GLU A 24 -5.58 0.35 6.34
C GLU A 24 -4.83 1.66 6.62
N ASP A 25 -4.19 1.78 7.78
CA ASP A 25 -3.50 2.99 8.22
C ASP A 25 -2.15 2.59 8.84
N VAL A 26 -1.23 2.06 8.04
CA VAL A 26 0.12 1.74 8.53
C VAL A 26 0.87 3.04 8.83
N VAL A 27 0.77 4.00 7.92
CA VAL A 27 1.28 5.38 8.04
C VAL A 27 0.25 6.32 7.45
N HIS A 28 0.05 7.47 8.10
CA HIS A 28 -0.73 8.57 7.58
C HIS A 28 0.09 9.84 7.68
N THR A 29 0.13 10.62 6.60
CA THR A 29 0.78 11.92 6.54
C THR A 29 -0.21 12.97 6.01
N ASP A 30 0.25 14.21 5.79
CA ASP A 30 -0.63 15.25 5.27
C ASP A 30 -1.16 14.92 3.85
N HIS A 31 -0.41 14.12 3.07
CA HIS A 31 -0.75 13.82 1.68
C HIS A 31 -0.94 12.34 1.35
N TRP A 32 -0.49 11.42 2.19
CA TRP A 32 -0.45 10.00 1.86
C TRP A 32 -0.92 9.11 3.01
N ARG A 33 -1.50 7.97 2.66
CA ARG A 33 -1.79 6.85 3.55
C ARG A 33 -1.18 5.59 2.99
N ALA A 34 -0.56 4.78 3.85
CA ALA A 34 -0.07 3.45 3.50
C ALA A 34 -0.98 2.39 4.14
N ALA A 35 -1.38 1.39 3.35
CA ALA A 35 -2.20 0.26 3.78
C ALA A 35 -1.59 -1.06 3.33
N LEU A 36 -1.93 -2.17 3.98
CA LEU A 36 -1.63 -3.52 3.50
C LEU A 36 -2.65 -3.94 2.45
N ALA A 37 -2.16 -4.43 1.31
CA ALA A 37 -3.02 -4.97 0.26
C ALA A 37 -3.87 -6.12 0.82
N PHE A 38 -5.21 -5.97 0.76
CA PHE A 38 -6.14 -6.88 1.42
C PHE A 38 -6.18 -8.27 0.79
N ASN A 39 -5.93 -8.35 -0.51
CA ASN A 39 -5.97 -9.57 -1.30
C ASN A 39 -4.59 -10.18 -1.58
N SER A 40 -3.56 -9.80 -0.81
CA SER A 40 -2.21 -10.34 -0.99
C SER A 40 -1.96 -11.58 -0.13
N THR A 41 -1.31 -12.57 -0.71
CA THR A 41 -0.72 -13.74 -0.05
C THR A 41 0.76 -13.53 0.29
N LEU A 42 1.32 -12.35 -0.01
CA LEU A 42 2.70 -11.96 0.29
C LEU A 42 2.75 -11.01 1.50
N PRO A 43 3.38 -11.41 2.63
CA PRO A 43 3.47 -10.56 3.80
C PRO A 43 4.16 -9.24 3.51
N GLY A 44 3.54 -8.13 3.91
CA GLY A 44 4.12 -6.80 3.83
C GLY A 44 3.91 -6.11 2.49
N TRP A 45 3.09 -6.66 1.59
CA TRP A 45 2.64 -5.94 0.42
C TRP A 45 1.84 -4.70 0.85
N LEU A 46 2.44 -3.52 0.66
CA LEU A 46 1.78 -2.25 0.93
C LEU A 46 1.25 -1.61 -0.36
N VAL A 47 0.21 -0.81 -0.20
CA VAL A 47 -0.22 0.20 -1.18
C VAL A 47 -0.17 1.56 -0.51
N VAL A 48 0.42 2.54 -1.20
CA VAL A 48 0.50 3.94 -0.77
C VAL A 48 -0.44 4.74 -1.64
N VAL A 49 -1.45 5.34 -1.01
CA VAL A 49 -2.54 6.07 -1.65
C VAL A 49 -2.51 7.54 -1.24
N PRO A 50 -2.80 8.49 -2.13
CA PRO A 50 -2.94 9.88 -1.74
C PRO A 50 -4.20 10.05 -0.88
N ALA A 51 -4.17 11.01 0.05
CA ALA A 51 -5.30 11.33 0.91
C ALA A 51 -6.48 11.97 0.15
N ARG A 52 -6.21 12.55 -1.03
CA ARG A 52 -7.19 13.13 -1.95
C ARG A 52 -7.45 12.18 -3.12
N HIS A 53 -8.65 12.21 -3.69
CA HIS A 53 -8.95 11.45 -4.90
C HIS A 53 -8.21 12.03 -6.10
N VAL A 54 -7.22 11.28 -6.58
CA VAL A 54 -6.57 11.51 -7.88
C VAL A 54 -6.40 10.17 -8.58
N THR A 55 -6.38 10.20 -9.91
CA THR A 55 -6.26 9.00 -10.75
C THR A 55 -4.94 8.95 -11.50
N SER A 56 -4.23 10.08 -11.57
CA SER A 56 -2.96 10.21 -12.28
C SER A 56 -1.91 10.91 -11.43
N TYR A 57 -0.64 10.54 -11.61
CA TYR A 57 0.48 11.18 -10.92
C TYR A 57 0.57 12.67 -11.24
N ALA A 58 0.15 13.08 -12.44
CA ALA A 58 0.15 14.48 -12.87
C ALA A 58 -0.88 15.36 -12.14
N GLU A 59 -1.83 14.76 -11.41
CA GLU A 59 -2.86 15.47 -10.63
C GLU A 59 -2.42 15.74 -9.19
N LEU A 60 -1.28 15.18 -8.76
CA LEU A 60 -0.72 15.44 -7.45
C LEU A 60 -0.32 16.91 -7.31
N SER A 61 -0.50 17.47 -6.11
CA SER A 61 0.13 18.74 -5.79
C SER A 61 1.66 18.58 -5.72
N GLU A 62 2.39 19.69 -5.83
CA GLU A 62 3.85 19.66 -5.74
C GLU A 62 4.33 19.10 -4.39
N GLU A 63 3.63 19.42 -3.31
CA GLU A 63 3.93 18.95 -1.96
C GLU A 63 3.70 17.44 -1.83
N ALA A 64 2.57 16.93 -2.33
CA ALA A 64 2.28 15.51 -2.33
C ALA A 64 3.32 14.73 -3.14
N ALA A 65 3.67 15.21 -4.34
CA ALA A 65 4.68 14.60 -5.19
C ALA A 65 6.08 14.62 -4.53
N ALA A 66 6.45 15.71 -3.85
CA ALA A 66 7.73 15.84 -3.15
C ALA A 66 7.82 14.93 -1.93
N GLU A 67 6.73 14.78 -1.17
CA GLU A 67 6.69 13.96 0.04
C GLU A 67 6.88 12.46 -0.26
N LEU A 68 6.31 12.00 -1.37
CA LEU A 68 6.22 10.57 -1.70
C LEU A 68 7.57 9.86 -1.66
N GLY A 69 8.63 10.48 -2.22
CA GLY A 69 9.96 9.85 -2.27
C GLY A 69 10.52 9.52 -0.88
N GLY A 70 10.36 10.43 0.08
CA GLY A 70 10.79 10.22 1.46
C GLY A 70 9.94 9.17 2.19
N LEU A 71 8.63 9.14 1.92
CA LEU A 71 7.74 8.12 2.46
C LEU A 71 8.10 6.72 1.93
N LEU A 72 8.25 6.56 0.60
CA LEU A 72 8.63 5.29 -0.02
C LEU A 72 9.98 4.79 0.48
N HIS A 73 10.95 5.67 0.71
CA HIS A 73 12.23 5.31 1.29
C HIS A 73 12.08 4.72 2.71
N ARG A 74 11.34 5.40 3.60
CA ARG A 74 11.12 4.94 4.98
C ARG A 74 10.35 3.62 5.04
N LEU A 75 9.28 3.49 4.25
CA LEU A 75 8.52 2.25 4.15
C LEU A 75 9.38 1.10 3.63
N SER A 76 10.23 1.34 2.62
CA SER A 76 11.11 0.31 2.08
C SER A 76 12.06 -0.23 3.15
N ARG A 77 12.63 0.66 3.97
CA ARG A 77 13.51 0.26 5.08
C ARG A 77 12.78 -0.53 6.16
N ALA A 78 11.58 -0.07 6.56
CA ALA A 78 10.76 -0.78 7.52
C ALA A 78 10.36 -2.18 7.02
N LEU A 79 10.05 -2.31 5.73
CA LEU A 79 9.77 -3.62 5.11
C LEU A 79 10.98 -4.54 5.11
N GLU A 80 12.17 -4.04 4.76
CA GLU A 80 13.42 -4.82 4.83
C GLU A 80 13.67 -5.34 6.26
N GLU A 81 13.50 -4.49 7.28
CA GLU A 81 13.64 -4.89 8.69
C GLU A 81 12.60 -5.94 9.11
N VAL A 82 11.32 -5.71 8.81
CA VAL A 82 10.22 -6.54 9.33
C VAL A 82 10.10 -7.88 8.60
N THR A 83 10.41 -7.92 7.31
CA THR A 83 10.22 -9.09 6.44
C THR A 83 11.51 -9.80 6.09
N GLY A 84 12.67 -9.16 6.26
CA GLY A 84 13.95 -9.68 5.77
C GLY A 84 14.06 -9.72 4.24
N CYS A 85 13.20 -8.99 3.51
CA CYS A 85 13.25 -8.96 2.06
C CYS A 85 14.58 -8.39 1.57
N VAL A 86 15.03 -8.84 0.39
CA VAL A 86 16.30 -8.40 -0.20
C VAL A 86 16.14 -7.24 -1.19
N LYS A 87 14.89 -6.88 -1.48
CA LYS A 87 14.53 -5.78 -2.38
C LYS A 87 13.09 -5.37 -2.13
N VAL A 88 12.79 -4.09 -2.33
CA VAL A 88 11.42 -3.58 -2.42
C VAL A 88 11.15 -3.13 -3.85
N TYR A 89 10.04 -3.59 -4.41
CA TYR A 89 9.54 -3.12 -5.70
C TYR A 89 8.61 -1.92 -5.49
N LEU A 90 8.68 -0.95 -6.40
CA LEU A 90 7.79 0.20 -6.49
C LEU A 90 7.13 0.21 -7.88
N MET A 91 5.80 0.21 -7.94
CA MET A 91 5.05 0.17 -9.19
C MET A 91 3.68 0.81 -9.04
N GLN A 92 3.17 1.41 -10.11
CA GLN A 92 1.83 1.97 -10.19
C GLN A 92 1.25 1.59 -11.55
N PHE A 93 0.00 1.13 -11.53
CA PHE A 93 -0.80 0.86 -12.71
C PHE A 93 -2.18 1.49 -12.52
N ALA A 94 -2.87 1.12 -11.42
CA ALA A 94 -4.17 1.67 -11.04
C ALA A 94 -5.23 1.62 -12.15
N GLU A 95 -5.26 0.51 -12.91
CA GLU A 95 -6.21 0.32 -14.03
C GLU A 95 -7.30 -0.72 -13.74
N ALA A 96 -7.20 -1.45 -12.62
CA ALA A 96 -8.22 -2.43 -12.25
C ALA A 96 -9.57 -1.74 -11.98
N GLU A 97 -10.66 -2.36 -12.42
CA GLU A 97 -12.01 -1.84 -12.22
C GLU A 97 -12.29 -1.61 -10.73
N GLY A 98 -12.79 -0.43 -10.36
CA GLY A 98 -13.01 -0.02 -8.98
C GLY A 98 -11.76 0.47 -8.22
N TYR A 99 -10.57 0.35 -8.80
CA TYR A 99 -9.28 0.74 -8.17
C TYR A 99 -8.49 1.76 -8.99
N SER A 100 -9.19 2.66 -9.70
CA SER A 100 -8.57 3.72 -10.51
C SER A 100 -7.97 4.88 -9.69
N HIS A 101 -8.23 4.92 -8.39
CA HIS A 101 -7.55 5.84 -7.48
C HIS A 101 -6.06 5.49 -7.48
N LEU A 102 -5.21 6.50 -7.72
CA LEU A 102 -3.77 6.36 -7.70
C LEU A 102 -3.29 5.58 -6.46
N HIS A 103 -2.52 4.53 -6.70
CA HIS A 103 -1.88 3.79 -5.62
C HIS A 103 -0.53 3.27 -6.11
N VAL A 104 0.48 3.43 -5.26
CA VAL A 104 1.82 2.89 -5.50
C VAL A 104 1.94 1.60 -4.69
N HIS A 105 2.12 0.47 -5.35
CA HIS A 105 2.48 -0.74 -4.63
C HIS A 105 3.92 -0.64 -4.13
N VAL A 106 4.14 -1.07 -2.89
CA VAL A 106 5.45 -1.13 -2.23
C VAL A 106 5.60 -2.56 -1.72
N VAL A 107 6.34 -3.37 -2.49
CA VAL A 107 6.24 -4.83 -2.42
C VAL A 107 7.56 -5.46 -1.97
N PRO A 108 7.62 -6.12 -0.80
CA PRO A 108 8.82 -6.79 -0.32
C PRO A 108 9.09 -8.05 -1.13
N ARG A 109 10.29 -8.20 -1.65
CA ARG A 109 10.72 -9.32 -2.48
C ARG A 109 11.76 -10.14 -1.73
N ALA A 110 11.42 -11.36 -1.31
CA ALA A 110 12.33 -12.23 -0.59
C ALA A 110 13.43 -12.83 -1.50
N ALA A 111 14.54 -13.29 -0.92
CA ALA A 111 15.65 -13.86 -1.70
C ALA A 111 15.21 -15.06 -2.56
N ASP A 112 14.34 -15.90 -1.98
CA ASP A 112 13.85 -17.17 -2.47
C ASP A 112 12.55 -17.08 -3.27
N HIS A 113 12.04 -15.88 -3.56
CA HIS A 113 10.92 -15.73 -4.51
C HIS A 113 11.20 -16.54 -5.77
N PRO A 114 10.23 -17.32 -6.25
CA PRO A 114 10.45 -18.14 -7.42
C PRO A 114 10.58 -17.23 -8.67
N PRO A 115 11.34 -17.64 -9.71
CA PRO A 115 11.56 -16.82 -10.90
C PRO A 115 10.27 -16.32 -11.56
N GLU A 116 9.22 -17.12 -11.53
CA GLU A 116 7.88 -16.81 -12.04
C GLU A 116 7.16 -15.74 -11.24
N ALA A 117 7.54 -15.44 -10.00
CA ALA A 117 6.94 -14.39 -9.16
C ALA A 117 7.85 -13.16 -8.95
N LYS A 118 8.80 -12.92 -9.88
CA LYS A 118 9.72 -11.76 -9.88
C LYS A 118 9.33 -10.71 -10.91
N GLY A 119 9.72 -9.46 -10.62
CA GLY A 119 9.41 -8.31 -11.49
C GLY A 119 7.90 -8.11 -11.59
N PRO A 120 7.35 -7.79 -12.78
CA PRO A 120 5.91 -7.57 -12.96
C PRO A 120 5.05 -8.78 -12.58
N ARG A 121 5.61 -9.99 -12.54
CA ARG A 121 4.87 -11.19 -12.14
C ARG A 121 4.69 -11.33 -10.64
N VAL A 122 5.22 -10.42 -9.82
CA VAL A 122 4.97 -10.41 -8.36
C VAL A 122 3.47 -10.33 -8.04
N PHE A 123 2.65 -9.78 -8.95
CA PHE A 123 1.18 -9.76 -8.85
C PHE A 123 0.53 -11.14 -8.81
N SER A 124 1.26 -12.23 -9.10
CA SER A 124 0.77 -13.59 -8.83
C SER A 124 0.50 -13.87 -7.35
N PHE A 125 1.00 -13.01 -6.45
CA PHE A 125 0.68 -13.07 -5.01
C PHE A 125 -0.59 -12.29 -4.65
N LEU A 126 -1.27 -11.66 -5.60
CA LEU A 126 -2.65 -11.20 -5.38
C LEU A 126 -3.59 -12.35 -5.74
N ALA A 127 -4.48 -12.71 -4.83
CA ALA A 127 -5.40 -13.83 -4.97
C ALA A 127 -6.84 -13.33 -5.07
N ASP A 128 -7.63 -13.95 -5.95
CA ASP A 128 -9.06 -13.65 -6.07
C ASP A 128 -9.89 -14.34 -4.98
N ASP A 129 -9.42 -15.50 -4.47
CA ASP A 129 -10.11 -16.25 -3.42
C ASP A 129 -9.78 -15.64 -2.04
N GLU A 130 -10.82 -15.12 -1.36
CA GLU A 130 -10.70 -14.55 -0.03
C GLU A 130 -10.17 -15.55 1.02
N ALA A 131 -10.34 -16.86 0.78
CA ALA A 131 -9.82 -17.89 1.67
C ALA A 131 -8.29 -17.94 1.73
N ASP A 132 -7.61 -17.41 0.70
CA ASP A 132 -6.15 -17.35 0.63
C ASP A 132 -5.57 -16.08 1.28
N TRP A 133 -6.42 -15.09 1.61
CA TRP A 133 -5.96 -13.81 2.12
C TRP A 133 -5.46 -13.89 3.56
N PHE A 134 -4.50 -13.04 3.92
CA PHE A 134 -4.18 -12.84 5.33
C PHE A 134 -5.39 -12.31 6.10
N THR A 135 -5.62 -12.89 7.28
CA THR A 135 -6.71 -12.45 8.15
C THR A 135 -6.54 -10.98 8.52
N GLU A 136 -7.66 -10.31 8.84
CA GLU A 136 -7.60 -8.92 9.28
C GLU A 136 -6.70 -8.73 10.51
N SER A 137 -6.71 -9.70 11.44
CA SER A 137 -5.87 -9.69 12.64
C SER A 137 -4.39 -9.82 12.30
N ASP A 138 -4.03 -10.70 11.35
CA ASP A 138 -2.64 -10.85 10.91
C ASP A 138 -2.14 -9.57 10.23
N ARG A 139 -2.99 -8.95 9.41
CA ARG A 139 -2.67 -7.68 8.76
C ARG A 139 -2.55 -6.54 9.79
N ASP A 140 -3.44 -6.45 10.78
CA ASP A 140 -3.35 -5.43 11.83
C ASP A 140 -2.07 -5.60 12.67
N ALA A 141 -1.70 -6.84 13.02
CA ALA A 141 -0.45 -7.13 13.73
C ALA A 141 0.79 -6.78 12.89
N LEU A 142 0.77 -7.08 11.60
CA LEU A 142 1.85 -6.73 10.68
C LEU A 142 1.96 -5.21 10.48
N ALA A 143 0.84 -4.51 10.35
CA ALA A 143 0.80 -3.06 10.28
C ALA A 143 1.46 -2.41 11.50
N ALA A 144 1.15 -2.91 12.70
CA ALA A 144 1.78 -2.42 13.93
C ALA A 144 3.30 -2.63 13.94
N ARG A 145 3.79 -3.78 13.46
CA ARG A 145 5.24 -4.06 13.34
C ARG A 145 5.92 -3.14 12.35
N ILE A 146 5.32 -2.94 11.17
CA ILE A 146 5.86 -2.03 10.14
C ILE A 146 5.91 -0.61 10.68
N ARG A 147 4.83 -0.13 11.32
CA ARG A 147 4.77 1.19 11.93
C ARG A 147 5.86 1.39 12.98
N ALA A 148 6.11 0.39 13.82
CA ALA A 148 7.14 0.44 14.85
C ALA A 148 8.57 0.45 14.30
N ALA A 149 8.78 -0.07 13.08
CA ALA A 149 10.08 -0.10 12.41
C ALA A 149 10.36 1.14 11.53
N LEU A 150 9.47 2.14 11.53
CA LEU A 150 9.72 3.37 10.79
C LEU A 150 10.78 4.22 11.51
N PRO A 151 11.76 4.77 10.76
CA PRO A 151 12.82 5.60 11.31
C PRO A 151 12.35 7.01 11.68
#